data_AF-A0A6P1KZL0-F1
#
_entry.id   AF-A0A6P1KZL0-F1
#
_cell.length_a   1.000
_cell.length_b   1.000
_cell.length_c   1.000
_cell.angle_alpha   90.00
_cell.angle_beta   90.00
_cell.angle_gamma   90.00
#
_symmetry.space_group_name_H-M   'P 1'
#
loop_
_entity.id
_entity.type
_entity.pdbx_description
1 polymer ?
#
loop_
_entity_poly.entity_id
_entity_poly.type
_entity_poly.pdbx_seq_one_letter_code
_entity_poly.pdbx_strand_id
1 'polypeptide(L)' 'MSKQGNSEPKVISKLAEYRKSKGLSQDDLAQQTGLTKTTVQNWENGRNLGAVIRVLKVCQRLDVDIRELFDLKDTNDEVP' A
#
# COMPACT_ATOMS: atom_id res chain seq x y z
N MET A 1 -32.32 17.49 7.23
CA MET A 1 -31.95 16.94 5.91
C MET A 1 -30.50 16.49 5.96
N SER A 2 -30.33 15.16 5.90
CA SER A 2 -29.18 14.38 5.43
C SER A 2 -27.76 14.81 5.85
N LYS A 3 -27.27 14.28 6.98
CA LYS A 3 -25.84 13.91 7.05
C LYS A 3 -25.72 12.57 6.34
N GLN A 4 -25.32 12.61 5.07
CA GLN A 4 -24.93 11.42 4.32
C GLN A 4 -23.82 10.73 5.14
N GLY A 5 -24.14 9.58 5.73
CA GLY A 5 -23.13 8.69 6.29
C GLY A 5 -22.33 8.15 5.11
N ASN A 6 -21.28 8.86 4.71
CA ASN A 6 -20.37 8.40 3.68
C ASN A 6 -19.60 7.22 4.29
N SER A 7 -20.05 5.99 4.02
CA SER A 7 -19.32 4.78 4.37
C SER A 7 -18.07 4.73 3.49
N GLU A 8 -17.02 5.44 3.88
CA GLU A 8 -15.74 5.35 3.19
C GLU A 8 -15.30 3.87 3.15
N PRO A 9 -14.78 3.39 2.01
CA PRO A 9 -14.29 2.03 1.91
C PRO A 9 -13.19 1.83 2.95
N LYS A 10 -13.46 0.96 3.93
CA LYS A 10 -12.49 0.59 4.96
C LYS A 10 -11.47 -0.37 4.35
N VAL A 11 -10.23 0.10 4.20
CA VAL A 11 -9.14 -0.77 3.77
C VAL A 11 -8.70 -1.63 4.95
N ILE A 12 -8.72 -2.94 4.76
CA ILE A 12 -8.15 -3.89 5.71
C ILE A 12 -6.70 -4.12 5.28
N SER A 13 -5.76 -3.65 6.09
CA SER A 13 -4.33 -3.84 5.84
C SER A 13 -3.84 -5.16 6.44
N LYS A 14 -3.24 -6.01 5.61
CA LYS A 14 -2.52 -7.22 6.05
C LYS A 14 -1.02 -6.98 6.26
N LEU A 15 -0.58 -5.73 6.15
CA LEU A 15 0.85 -5.40 6.15
C LEU A 15 1.56 -5.87 7.43
N ALA A 16 0.93 -5.68 8.59
CA ALA A 16 1.50 -6.09 9.88
C ALA A 16 1.66 -7.61 10.00
N GLU A 17 0.70 -8.38 9.46
CA GLU A 17 0.74 -9.84 9.47
C GLU A 17 1.91 -10.35 8.62
N TYR A 18 2.02 -9.88 7.38
CA TYR A 18 3.11 -10.26 6.48
C TYR A 18 4.47 -9.79 6.97
N ARG A 19 4.58 -8.58 7.50
CA ARG A 19 5.84 -8.08 8.07
C ARG A 19 6.31 -8.97 9.23
N LYS A 20 5.42 -9.28 10.17
CA LYS A 20 5.73 -10.13 11.34
C LYS A 20 6.08 -11.57 10.94
N SER A 21 5.40 -12.14 9.95
CA SER A 21 5.73 -13.49 9.46
C SER A 21 7.11 -13.58 8.78
N LYS A 22 7.69 -12.45 8.40
CA LYS A 22 9.06 -12.31 7.90
C LYS A 22 10.07 -11.91 8.98
N GLY A 23 9.65 -11.80 10.24
CA GLY A 23 10.53 -11.41 11.35
C GLY A 23 10.97 -9.95 11.33
N LEU A 24 10.32 -9.09 10.54
CA LEU A 24 10.71 -7.69 10.36
C LEU A 24 10.03 -6.80 11.42
N SER A 25 10.75 -5.82 11.96
CA SER A 25 10.17 -4.68 12.68
C SER A 25 9.62 -3.63 11.69
N GLN A 26 8.81 -2.69 12.19
CA GLN A 26 8.34 -1.58 11.34
C GLN A 26 9.49 -0.74 10.78
N ASP A 27 10.58 -0.60 11.54
CA ASP A 27 11.79 0.12 11.13
C ASP A 27 12.54 -0.66 10.03
N ASP A 28 12.66 -1.99 10.17
CA ASP A 28 13.33 -2.82 9.15
C ASP A 28 12.60 -2.73 7.80
N LEU A 29 11.27 -2.85 7.82
CA LEU A 29 10.48 -2.74 6.61
C LEU A 29 10.57 -1.33 6.00
N ALA A 30 10.55 -0.30 6.85
CA ALA A 30 10.69 1.08 6.41
C ALA A 30 12.04 1.29 5.69
N GLN A 31 13.14 0.86 6.30
CA GLN A 31 14.48 0.95 5.71
C GLN A 31 14.59 0.19 4.38
N GLN A 32 14.09 -1.05 4.32
CA GLN A 32 14.17 -1.89 3.12
C GLN A 32 13.32 -1.38 1.95
N THR A 33 12.31 -0.55 2.22
CA THR A 33 11.37 -0.03 1.21
C THR A 33 11.56 1.47 0.93
N GLY A 34 12.56 2.11 1.54
CA GLY A 34 12.76 3.56 1.42
C GLY A 34 11.64 4.40 2.04
N LEU A 35 10.85 3.83 2.95
CA LEU A 35 9.76 4.49 3.65
C LEU A 35 10.19 4.96 5.05
N THR A 36 9.34 5.76 5.68
CA THR A 36 9.47 6.04 7.11
C THR A 36 8.71 5.01 7.92
N LYS A 37 9.15 4.75 9.16
CA LYS A 37 8.40 3.92 10.13
C LYS A 37 6.96 4.41 10.29
N THR A 38 6.76 5.73 10.36
CA THR A 38 5.44 6.35 10.47
C THR A 38 4.54 6.03 9.27
N THR A 39 5.09 5.98 8.06
CA THR A 39 4.36 5.55 6.86
C THR A 39 3.92 4.11 6.99
N VAL A 40 4.83 3.20 7.36
CA VAL A 40 4.52 1.77 7.60
C VAL A 40 3.42 1.63 8.65
N GLN A 41 3.55 2.30 9.79
CA GLN A 41 2.55 2.27 10.86
C GLN A 41 1.19 2.80 10.40
N ASN A 42 1.15 3.88 9.62
CA ASN A 42 -0.10 4.41 9.08
C ASN A 42 -0.77 3.39 8.16
N TRP A 43 0.00 2.76 7.26
CA TRP A 43 -0.52 1.75 6.35
C TRP A 43 -1.01 0.50 7.08
N GLU A 44 -0.33 0.05 8.12
CA GLU A 44 -0.80 -1.06 8.98
C GLU A 44 -2.14 -0.74 9.66
N ASN A 45 -2.37 0.54 10.01
CA ASN A 45 -3.60 1.00 10.65
C ASN A 45 -4.69 1.42 9.66
N GLY A 46 -4.51 1.20 8.35
CA GLY A 46 -5.47 1.60 7.33
C GLY A 46 -5.53 3.12 7.08
N ARG A 47 -4.53 3.89 7.52
CA ARG A 47 -4.46 5.35 7.39
C ARG A 47 -3.58 5.75 6.21
N ASN A 48 -3.87 6.92 5.62
CA ASN A 48 -3.12 7.50 4.49
C ASN A 48 -3.04 6.59 3.24
N LEU A 49 -4.08 5.78 3.01
CA LEU A 49 -4.16 4.83 1.88
C LEU A 49 -4.92 5.38 0.66
N GLY A 50 -5.08 6.70 0.56
CA GLY A 50 -5.89 7.33 -0.49
C GLY A 50 -5.45 6.98 -1.91
N ALA A 51 -4.14 6.91 -2.18
CA ALA A 51 -3.62 6.50 -3.49
C ALA A 51 -3.91 5.01 -3.76
N VAL A 52 -3.65 4.14 -2.78
CA VAL A 52 -3.90 2.70 -2.87
C VAL A 52 -5.37 2.40 -3.19
N ILE A 53 -6.31 3.07 -2.51
CA ILE A 53 -7.75 2.91 -2.77
C ILE A 53 -8.11 3.26 -4.21
N ARG A 54 -7.55 4.36 -4.75
CA ARG A 54 -7.82 4.78 -6.13
C ARG A 54 -7.29 3.76 -7.12
N VAL A 55 -6.08 3.25 -6.91
CA VAL A 55 -5.48 2.22 -7.77
C VAL A 55 -6.29 0.93 -7.72
N LEU A 56 -6.68 0.45 -6.52
CA LEU A 56 -7.50 -0.75 -6.40
C LEU A 56 -8.86 -0.61 -7.09
N LYS A 57 -9.48 0.58 -7.05
CA LYS A 57 -10.73 0.86 -7.80
C LYS A 57 -10.53 0.78 -9.31
N VAL A 58 -9.39 1.27 -9.82
CA VAL A 58 -9.05 1.17 -11.25
C VAL A 58 -8.84 -0.29 -11.64
N CYS A 59 -8.04 -1.03 -10.88
CA CYS A 59 -7.78 -2.46 -11.09
C CYS A 59 -9.09 -3.27 -11.11
N GLN A 60 -9.97 -3.03 -10.14
CA GLN A 60 -11.30 -3.67 -10.08
C GLN A 60 -12.17 -3.34 -11.31
N ARG A 61 -12.10 -2.12 -11.83
CA ARG A 61 -12.91 -1.72 -12.99
C ARG A 61 -12.42 -2.34 -14.30
N LEU A 62 -11.13 -2.59 -14.39
CA LEU A 62 -10.44 -3.12 -15.57
C LEU A 62 -10.24 -4.64 -15.52
N ASP A 63 -10.52 -5.28 -14.38
CA ASP A 63 -10.31 -6.71 -14.14
C ASP A 63 -8.85 -7.15 -14.35
N VAL A 64 -7.92 -6.36 -13.79
CA VAL A 64 -6.46 -6.61 -13.86
C VAL A 64 -5.82 -6.53 -12.47
N ASP A 65 -4.71 -7.24 -12.25
CA ASP A 65 -3.90 -7.07 -11.04
C ASP A 65 -3.06 -5.77 -11.08
N ILE A 66 -2.73 -5.24 -9.90
CA ILE A 66 -1.90 -4.02 -9.79
C ILE A 66 -0.53 -4.18 -10.46
N ARG A 67 0.05 -5.39 -10.48
CA ARG A 67 1.35 -5.67 -11.12
C ARG A 67 1.25 -5.85 -12.63
N GLU A 68 0.05 -6.07 -13.16
CA GLU A 68 -0.19 -6.01 -14.60
C GLU A 68 -0.35 -4.56 -15.07
N LEU A 69 -0.83 -3.68 -14.18
CA LEU A 69 -1.01 -2.25 -14.47
C LEU A 69 0.28 -1.44 -14.30
N PHE A 70 1.13 -1.79 -13.34
CA PHE A 70 2.38 -1.09 -13.03
C PHE A 70 3.55 -2.07 -12.91
N ASP A 71 4.65 -1.72 -13.56
CA ASP A 71 5.92 -2.43 -13.48
C ASP A 71 6.92 -1.59 -12.66
N LEU A 72 7.66 -2.24 -11.77
CA LEU A 72 8.72 -1.60 -10.98
C LEU A 72 10.05 -1.96 -11.63
N LYS A 73 10.58 -1.05 -12.45
CA LYS A 73 11.92 -1.20 -13.01
C LYS A 73 12.92 -0.51 -12.10
N ASP A 74 13.96 -1.23 -11.70
CA ASP A 74 15.07 -0.63 -10.98
C ASP A 74 15.77 0.36 -11.91
N THR A 75 15.86 1.63 -11.49
CA THR A 75 16.60 2.66 -12.24
C THR A 75 18.13 2.46 -12.17
N ASN A 76 18.60 1.34 -11.62
CA ASN A 76 20.00 0.93 -11.59
C ASN A 76 20.38 -0.04 -12.71
N ASP A 77 19.44 -0.41 -13.59
CA ASP A 77 19.72 -1.14 -14.84
C ASP A 77 20.18 -0.21 -15.98
N GLU A 78 20.76 0.95 -15.66
CA GLU A 78 21.73 1.59 -16.55
C GLU A 78 23.13 1.09 -16.19
N VAL A 79 23.63 0.10 -16.93
CA VAL A 79 25.05 -0.21 -17.03
C VAL A 79 25.35 -0.72 -18.45
N PRO A 80 26.41 -0.29 -19.16
CA PRO A 80 27.21 0.95 -19.13
C PRO A 80 26.93 1.90 -20.32
#